data_AF-A0A3L7SYQ9-F1
#
_entry.id   AF-A0A3L7SYQ9-F1
#
_cell.length_a   1.000
_cell.length_b   1.000
_cell.length_c   1.000
_cell.angle_alpha   90.00
_cell.angle_beta   90.00
_cell.angle_gamma   90.00
#
_symmetry.space_group_name_H-M   'P 1'
#
loop_
_entity.id
_entity.type
_entity.pdbx_description
1 polymer ?
#
loop_
_entity_poly.entity_id
_entity_poly.type
_entity_poly.pdbx_seq_one_letter_code
_entity_poly.pdbx_strand_id
1 'polypeptide(L)'
;MNTISTIVRIKLASFICVAPALFSAPALAQKMIPVPAPTGVSNTSTPPLPAPLTRDEQRFRELASYIKSRGSIDAQTRAEIVKLAVDIDKDLTAATTDRDQMLRLLPARAQISIWLDDSAAMDSAFERLLAVTTAPDAVVLAWARELNASGRFEKSAEMLQARVFATDAKNIDAKIALADALIATNRFEAAQAALNSAPALGRTSDQMMAIGTATRRATFGRSLFNRELGALIKDQQKGDLPVVEITTTRGPILVELFEDQAPNTVGNFIEHIEAGTYTGTAFHRFMRGFGVQGGDPTTATGGIGGNSNGGWVIPDESTAADHRAPLVGRLVMAKQHATDSPIKPASNSAGCQFTILTGPAESLDGFYTVFGRVIDAMDRVNQLRAGDQILSVTVISKRNHEYKGVHLGAGSA
;
A
#
# COMPACT_ATOMS: atom_id res chain seq x y z
N MET A 1 27.44 -23.12 -55.65
CA MET A 1 27.41 -21.82 -56.34
C MET A 1 27.05 -20.80 -55.27
N ASN A 2 28.03 -20.19 -54.59
CA ASN A 2 28.88 -19.08 -55.06
C ASN A 2 28.08 -17.92 -55.68
N THR A 3 28.21 -16.63 -55.40
CA THR A 3 28.78 -15.73 -54.34
C THR A 3 28.55 -14.30 -54.93
N ILE A 4 28.66 -13.21 -54.14
CA ILE A 4 28.81 -11.80 -54.59
C ILE A 4 27.47 -11.17 -55.07
N SER A 5 27.02 -9.95 -54.70
CA SER A 5 27.65 -8.68 -54.29
C SER A 5 26.80 -7.94 -53.22
N THR A 6 27.19 -6.87 -52.50
CA THR A 6 28.51 -6.37 -52.06
C THR A 6 28.36 -5.20 -51.05
N ILE A 7 28.89 -5.38 -49.83
CA ILE A 7 29.68 -4.43 -49.01
C ILE A 7 29.23 -2.95 -48.88
N VAL A 8 28.91 -2.55 -47.63
CA VAL A 8 29.72 -1.55 -46.90
C VAL A 8 30.02 -2.09 -45.48
N ARG A 9 31.29 -2.01 -45.08
CA ARG A 9 31.85 -2.40 -43.76
C ARG A 9 32.68 -1.21 -43.23
N ILE A 10 33.20 -1.34 -42.00
CA ILE A 10 34.23 -0.51 -41.31
C ILE A 10 33.64 0.57 -40.37
N LYS A 11 34.04 0.70 -39.09
CA LYS A 11 34.80 -0.20 -38.16
C LYS A 11 34.55 0.21 -36.69
N LEU A 12 34.64 -0.78 -35.80
CA LEU A 12 35.17 -0.75 -34.43
C LEU A 12 35.40 0.60 -33.71
N ALA A 13 34.85 0.73 -32.49
CA ALA A 13 35.65 0.91 -31.27
C ALA A 13 34.85 0.47 -30.04
N SER A 14 35.50 -0.26 -29.12
CA SER A 14 34.90 -0.68 -27.85
C SER A 14 34.83 0.50 -26.88
N PHE A 15 33.71 0.66 -26.17
CA PHE A 15 33.72 1.25 -24.84
C PHE A 15 32.88 0.42 -23.87
N ILE A 16 33.53 0.03 -22.77
CA ILE A 16 32.89 -0.58 -21.61
C ILE A 16 32.05 0.51 -20.95
N CYS A 17 30.75 0.29 -20.84
CA CYS A 17 29.91 1.06 -19.93
C CYS A 17 28.98 0.08 -19.20
N VAL A 18 29.02 0.12 -17.88
CA VAL A 18 28.29 -0.80 -17.01
C VAL A 18 26.79 -0.51 -17.14
N ALA A 19 26.02 -1.49 -17.61
CA ALA A 19 24.58 -1.39 -17.60
C ALA A 19 24.07 -1.64 -16.17
N PRO A 20 23.33 -0.70 -15.55
CA PRO A 20 22.53 -1.02 -14.39
C PRO A 20 21.34 -1.85 -14.88
N ALA A 21 21.38 -3.17 -14.66
CA ALA A 21 20.17 -3.98 -14.71
C ALA A 21 19.18 -3.37 -13.69
N LEU A 22 17.94 -3.03 -14.08
CA LEU A 22 16.83 -3.99 -14.03
C LEU A 22 17.01 -5.01 -12.90
N PHE A 23 16.16 -4.99 -11.88
CA PHE A 23 15.41 -6.18 -11.41
C PHE A 23 14.52 -5.77 -10.23
N SER A 24 13.24 -5.60 -10.53
CA SER A 24 12.19 -5.43 -9.52
C SER A 24 12.06 -6.70 -8.69
N ALA A 25 12.05 -6.58 -7.37
CA ALA A 25 11.41 -7.60 -6.52
C ALA A 25 9.95 -7.80 -7.00
N PRO A 26 9.35 -9.00 -6.81
CA PRO A 26 8.01 -9.26 -7.31
C PRO A 26 6.98 -8.46 -6.52
N ALA A 27 6.64 -7.28 -7.02
CA ALA A 27 5.34 -6.70 -6.73
C ALA A 27 4.29 -7.76 -7.09
N LEU A 28 3.42 -8.12 -6.14
CA LEU A 28 2.21 -8.89 -6.45
C LEU A 28 1.51 -8.14 -7.58
N ALA A 29 1.52 -8.73 -8.78
CA ALA A 29 1.00 -8.09 -9.97
C ALA A 29 -0.48 -7.78 -9.73
N GLN A 30 -0.77 -6.50 -9.48
CA GLN A 30 -2.11 -6.04 -9.12
C GLN A 30 -3.02 -6.30 -10.31
N LYS A 31 -3.82 -7.38 -10.23
CA LYS A 31 -4.99 -7.52 -11.07
C LYS A 31 -5.95 -6.40 -10.67
N MET A 32 -5.89 -5.28 -11.40
CA MET A 32 -6.96 -4.29 -11.43
C MET A 32 -8.28 -5.05 -11.62
N ILE A 33 -9.13 -5.02 -10.61
CA ILE A 33 -10.49 -5.58 -10.72
C ILE A 33 -11.30 -4.52 -11.47
N PRO A 34 -11.77 -4.79 -12.71
CA PRO A 34 -12.58 -3.83 -13.42
C PRO A 34 -13.86 -3.57 -12.63
N VAL A 35 -14.29 -2.31 -12.53
CA VAL A 35 -15.65 -2.00 -12.03
C VAL A 35 -16.64 -2.73 -12.96
N PRO A 36 -17.45 -3.68 -12.44
CA PRO A 36 -18.29 -4.51 -13.29
C PRO A 36 -19.40 -3.67 -13.93
N ALA A 37 -19.63 -3.89 -15.23
CA ALA A 37 -20.85 -3.41 -15.87
C ALA A 37 -22.07 -4.09 -15.22
N PRO A 38 -23.20 -3.38 -15.04
CA PRO A 38 -24.37 -3.91 -14.34
C PRO A 38 -25.17 -4.90 -15.22
N THR A 39 -24.64 -6.10 -15.41
CA THR A 39 -25.33 -7.23 -16.05
C THR A 39 -25.40 -8.41 -15.09
N GLY A 40 -26.56 -8.62 -14.47
CA GLY A 40 -26.78 -9.69 -13.50
C GLY A 40 -26.96 -11.07 -14.14
N VAL A 41 -25.87 -11.71 -14.57
CA VAL A 41 -25.81 -13.17 -14.88
C VAL A 41 -24.44 -13.72 -14.45
N SER A 42 -24.41 -14.94 -13.93
CA SER A 42 -23.18 -15.65 -13.53
C SER A 42 -22.46 -16.34 -14.70
N ASN A 43 -21.16 -16.62 -14.47
CA ASN A 43 -20.25 -17.53 -15.19
C ASN A 43 -19.40 -17.01 -16.37
N THR A 44 -18.08 -17.07 -16.14
CA THR A 44 -17.03 -17.59 -17.04
C THR A 44 -17.04 -17.21 -18.52
N SER A 45 -17.27 -15.94 -18.82
CA SER A 45 -16.49 -15.20 -19.83
C SER A 45 -16.74 -13.73 -19.56
N THR A 46 -15.71 -12.88 -19.64
CA THR A 46 -15.98 -11.43 -19.64
C THR A 46 -16.76 -11.15 -20.91
N PRO A 47 -18.04 -10.71 -20.85
CA PRO A 47 -18.78 -10.40 -22.07
C PRO A 47 -18.00 -9.33 -22.82
N PRO A 48 -17.88 -9.40 -24.16
CA PRO A 48 -17.27 -8.32 -24.91
C PRO A 48 -18.04 -7.04 -24.57
N LEU A 49 -17.33 -6.06 -23.99
CA LEU A 49 -17.93 -4.79 -23.56
C LEU A 49 -18.71 -4.20 -24.75
N PRO A 50 -19.99 -3.81 -24.58
CA PRO A 50 -20.82 -3.29 -25.67
C PRO A 50 -20.08 -2.17 -26.40
N ALA A 51 -20.25 -2.02 -27.72
CA ALA A 51 -19.47 -1.07 -28.52
C ALA A 51 -19.48 0.34 -27.89
N PRO A 52 -18.32 1.05 -27.83
CA PRO A 52 -18.27 2.38 -27.23
C PRO A 52 -19.18 3.34 -28.01
N LEU A 53 -20.06 4.03 -27.29
CA LEU A 53 -21.05 4.94 -27.87
C LEU A 53 -20.51 6.37 -28.03
N THR A 54 -19.43 6.72 -27.33
CA THR A 54 -18.72 8.00 -27.49
C THR A 54 -17.23 7.80 -27.75
N ARG A 55 -16.58 8.84 -28.29
CA ARG A 55 -15.12 8.88 -28.53
C ARG A 55 -14.33 8.68 -27.24
N ASP A 56 -14.86 9.16 -26.12
CA ASP A 56 -14.18 9.15 -24.83
C ASP A 56 -14.36 7.81 -24.10
N GLU A 57 -15.49 7.11 -24.31
CA GLU A 57 -15.62 5.69 -23.98
C GLU A 57 -14.60 4.82 -24.75
N GLN A 58 -14.33 5.12 -26.02
CA GLN A 58 -13.31 4.41 -26.82
C GLN A 58 -11.90 4.67 -26.26
N ARG A 59 -11.54 5.94 -26.08
CA ARG A 59 -10.23 6.36 -25.50
C ARG A 59 -9.97 5.71 -24.14
N PHE A 60 -10.98 5.65 -23.27
CA PHE A 60 -10.87 4.97 -21.98
C PHE A 60 -10.48 3.49 -22.13
N ARG A 61 -11.06 2.77 -23.10
CA ARG A 61 -10.75 1.34 -23.33
C ARG A 61 -9.35 1.14 -23.89
N GLU A 62 -8.95 1.98 -24.84
CA GLU A 62 -7.60 1.98 -25.41
C GLU A 62 -6.55 2.23 -24.32
N LEU A 63 -6.78 3.24 -23.48
CA LEU A 63 -5.92 3.62 -22.38
C LEU A 63 -5.88 2.58 -21.25
N ALA A 64 -7.03 1.98 -20.90
CA ALA A 64 -7.10 0.86 -19.96
C ALA A 64 -6.28 -0.35 -20.44
N SER A 65 -6.34 -0.67 -21.73
CA SER A 65 -5.55 -1.74 -22.35
C SER A 65 -4.05 -1.40 -22.35
N TYR A 66 -3.70 -0.15 -22.67
CA TYR A 66 -2.31 0.33 -22.63
C TYR A 66 -1.70 0.24 -21.22
N ILE A 67 -2.35 0.83 -20.21
CA ILE A 67 -1.89 0.81 -18.80
C ILE A 67 -1.72 -0.64 -18.32
N LYS A 68 -2.68 -1.53 -18.62
CA LYS A 68 -2.61 -2.96 -18.28
C LYS A 68 -1.41 -3.67 -18.92
N SER A 69 -0.94 -3.22 -20.09
CA SER A 69 0.25 -3.79 -20.74
C SER A 69 1.59 -3.22 -20.25
N ARG A 70 1.59 -1.98 -19.73
CA ARG A 70 2.78 -1.28 -19.24
C ARG A 70 3.09 -1.51 -17.76
N GLY A 71 2.07 -1.65 -16.91
CA GLY A 71 2.23 -1.79 -15.47
C GLY A 71 2.64 -0.51 -14.72
N SER A 72 2.92 0.59 -15.42
CA SER A 72 3.20 1.91 -14.86
C SER A 72 2.61 3.01 -15.76
N ILE A 73 2.41 4.20 -15.19
CA ILE A 73 1.87 5.38 -15.87
C ILE A 73 2.97 6.44 -15.92
N ASP A 74 3.48 6.73 -17.12
CA ASP A 74 4.46 7.81 -17.32
C ASP A 74 3.79 9.20 -17.30
N ALA A 75 4.60 10.26 -17.27
CA ALA A 75 4.11 11.63 -17.13
C ALA A 75 3.20 12.08 -18.29
N GLN A 76 3.47 11.62 -19.52
CA GLN A 76 2.64 11.92 -20.68
C GLN A 76 1.30 11.20 -20.57
N THR A 77 1.32 9.90 -20.29
CA THR A 77 0.13 9.08 -20.07
C THR A 77 -0.73 9.68 -18.95
N ARG A 78 -0.12 10.16 -17.86
CA ARG A 78 -0.84 10.84 -16.77
C ARG A 78 -1.53 12.13 -17.23
N ALA A 79 -0.89 12.93 -18.08
CA ALA A 79 -1.53 14.13 -18.65
C ALA A 79 -2.71 13.77 -19.59
N GLU A 80 -2.61 12.69 -20.35
CA GLU A 80 -3.69 12.17 -21.18
C GLU A 80 -4.87 11.65 -20.33
N ILE A 81 -4.60 10.94 -19.22
CA ILE A 81 -5.64 10.52 -18.24
C ILE A 81 -6.34 11.73 -17.62
N VAL A 82 -5.61 12.79 -17.23
CA VAL A 82 -6.19 14.03 -16.68
C VAL A 82 -7.13 14.68 -17.69
N LYS A 83 -6.74 14.74 -18.97
CA LYS A 83 -7.61 15.28 -20.02
C LYS A 83 -8.86 14.44 -20.22
N LEU A 84 -8.72 13.11 -20.24
CA LEU A 84 -9.84 12.19 -20.35
C LEU A 84 -10.82 12.30 -19.16
N ALA A 85 -10.33 12.60 -17.96
CA ALA A 85 -11.18 12.87 -16.80
C ALA A 85 -12.11 14.07 -17.05
N VAL A 86 -11.59 15.17 -17.60
CA VAL A 86 -12.35 16.38 -17.95
C VAL A 86 -13.33 16.12 -19.09
N ASP A 87 -12.90 15.39 -20.13
CA ASP A 87 -13.78 15.02 -21.26
C ASP A 87 -14.96 14.15 -20.75
N ILE A 88 -14.72 13.17 -19.87
CA ILE A 88 -15.79 12.35 -19.25
C ILE A 88 -16.67 13.14 -18.27
N ASP A 89 -16.13 14.07 -17.48
CA ASP A 89 -16.94 14.92 -16.59
C ASP A 89 -17.88 15.85 -17.38
N LYS A 90 -17.45 16.29 -18.57
CA LYS A 90 -18.30 17.03 -19.51
C LYS A 90 -19.41 16.13 -20.08
N ASP A 91 -19.09 14.94 -20.58
CA ASP A 91 -20.10 13.98 -21.06
C ASP A 91 -21.11 13.61 -19.96
N LEU A 92 -20.64 13.41 -18.72
CA LEU A 92 -21.47 13.17 -17.53
C LEU A 92 -22.37 14.36 -17.15
N THR A 93 -22.02 15.58 -17.56
CA THR A 93 -22.84 16.78 -17.36
C THR A 93 -23.90 16.93 -18.45
N ALA A 94 -23.61 16.47 -19.68
CA ALA A 94 -24.60 16.35 -20.74
C ALA A 94 -25.61 15.20 -20.48
N ALA A 95 -25.14 14.09 -19.90
CA ALA A 95 -25.91 12.88 -19.62
C ALA A 95 -26.87 12.96 -18.41
N THR A 96 -27.17 14.15 -17.88
CA THR A 96 -27.88 14.32 -16.58
C THR A 96 -29.25 13.65 -16.48
N THR A 97 -29.90 13.37 -17.62
CA THR A 97 -31.16 12.60 -17.70
C THR A 97 -31.02 11.25 -18.42
N ASP A 98 -29.85 10.93 -18.99
CA ASP A 98 -29.59 9.64 -19.64
C ASP A 98 -28.92 8.68 -18.67
N ARG A 99 -29.77 7.88 -18.01
CA ARG A 99 -29.36 6.84 -17.06
C ARG A 99 -28.39 5.83 -17.67
N ASP A 100 -28.59 5.42 -18.92
CA ASP A 100 -27.80 4.37 -19.56
C ASP A 100 -26.41 4.88 -19.97
N GLN A 101 -26.30 6.17 -20.30
CA GLN A 101 -25.02 6.85 -20.49
C GLN A 101 -24.29 7.05 -19.15
N MET A 102 -24.99 7.46 -18.08
CA MET A 102 -24.40 7.56 -16.74
C MET A 102 -23.85 6.20 -16.25
N LEU A 103 -24.58 5.09 -16.46
CA LEU A 103 -24.15 3.75 -16.09
C LEU A 103 -22.89 3.26 -16.84
N ARG A 104 -22.57 3.84 -18.01
CA ARG A 104 -21.33 3.57 -18.75
C ARG A 104 -20.18 4.49 -18.33
N LEU A 105 -20.44 5.78 -18.16
CA LEU A 105 -19.42 6.79 -17.88
C LEU A 105 -18.95 6.81 -16.42
N LEU A 106 -19.82 6.57 -15.44
CA LEU A 106 -19.44 6.63 -14.02
C LEU A 106 -18.42 5.55 -13.61
N PRO A 107 -18.52 4.28 -14.04
CA PRO A 107 -17.46 3.29 -13.85
C PRO A 107 -16.12 3.71 -14.46
N ALA A 108 -16.14 4.30 -15.67
CA ALA A 108 -14.93 4.79 -16.33
C ALA A 108 -14.31 5.96 -15.56
N ARG A 109 -15.14 6.89 -15.07
CA ARG A 109 -14.69 8.02 -14.25
C ARG A 109 -14.09 7.57 -12.92
N ALA A 110 -14.71 6.61 -12.23
CA ALA A 110 -14.15 6.00 -11.02
C ALA A 110 -12.79 5.35 -11.28
N GLN A 111 -12.65 4.61 -12.39
CA GLN A 111 -11.39 3.98 -12.77
C GLN A 111 -10.28 4.99 -13.11
N ILE A 112 -10.62 6.10 -13.77
CA ILE A 112 -9.70 7.21 -14.02
C ILE A 112 -9.25 7.87 -12.72
N SER A 113 -10.16 8.08 -11.77
CA SER A 113 -9.82 8.61 -10.44
C SER A 113 -8.80 7.72 -9.72
N ILE A 114 -8.95 6.39 -9.81
CA ILE A 114 -7.99 5.41 -9.25
C ILE A 114 -6.60 5.57 -9.90
N TRP A 115 -6.52 5.72 -11.23
CA TRP A 115 -5.25 5.93 -11.92
C TRP A 115 -4.55 7.26 -11.58
N LEU A 116 -5.33 8.28 -11.21
CA LEU A 116 -4.80 9.58 -10.80
C LEU A 116 -4.46 9.65 -9.29
N ASP A 117 -4.83 8.63 -8.51
CA ASP A 117 -4.90 8.59 -7.04
C ASP A 117 -5.84 9.65 -6.42
N ASP A 118 -6.84 10.10 -7.19
CA ASP A 118 -7.86 11.06 -6.75
C ASP A 118 -8.99 10.33 -5.98
N SER A 119 -8.77 10.16 -4.68
CA SER A 119 -9.73 9.50 -3.79
C SER A 119 -11.07 10.23 -3.69
N ALA A 120 -11.11 11.56 -3.87
CA ALA A 120 -12.32 12.37 -3.75
C ALA A 120 -13.20 12.23 -5.01
N ALA A 121 -12.62 12.33 -6.21
CA ALA A 121 -13.34 12.08 -7.45
C ALA A 121 -13.73 10.60 -7.60
N MET A 122 -12.96 9.67 -7.05
CA MET A 122 -13.33 8.26 -6.99
C MET A 122 -14.59 8.06 -6.14
N ASP A 123 -14.61 8.59 -4.92
CA ASP A 123 -15.76 8.52 -4.02
C ASP A 123 -17.01 9.16 -4.65
N SER A 124 -16.86 10.34 -5.25
CA SER A 124 -17.95 11.05 -5.96
C SER A 124 -18.52 10.22 -7.12
N ALA A 125 -17.67 9.58 -7.92
CA ALA A 125 -18.11 8.71 -9.02
C ALA A 125 -18.90 7.49 -8.52
N PHE A 126 -18.49 6.86 -7.42
CA PHE A 126 -19.21 5.73 -6.83
C PHE A 126 -20.56 6.13 -6.21
N GLU A 127 -20.65 7.27 -5.49
CA GLU A 127 -21.95 7.73 -4.96
C GLU A 127 -22.93 8.08 -6.10
N ARG A 128 -22.45 8.75 -7.15
CA ARG A 128 -23.26 9.02 -8.36
C ARG A 128 -23.71 7.72 -9.03
N LEU A 129 -22.87 6.69 -9.06
CA LEU A 129 -23.21 5.38 -9.64
C LEU A 129 -24.26 4.64 -8.79
N LEU A 130 -24.17 4.75 -7.46
CA LEU A 130 -25.17 4.22 -6.54
C LEU A 130 -26.54 4.89 -6.69
N ALA A 131 -26.57 6.19 -6.99
CA ALA A 131 -27.82 6.92 -7.22
C ALA A 131 -28.58 6.50 -8.50
N VAL A 132 -27.93 5.84 -9.47
CA VAL A 132 -28.53 5.45 -10.76
C VAL A 132 -28.57 3.94 -11.03
N THR A 133 -27.86 3.13 -10.26
CA THR A 133 -27.83 1.66 -10.44
C THR A 133 -29.10 0.97 -9.93
N THR A 134 -29.46 -0.15 -10.57
CA THR A 134 -30.44 -1.13 -10.05
C THR A 134 -29.79 -2.23 -9.22
N ALA A 135 -28.46 -2.24 -9.10
CA ALA A 135 -27.68 -3.23 -8.35
C ALA A 135 -26.75 -2.51 -7.33
N PRO A 136 -27.31 -1.88 -6.27
CA PRO A 136 -26.52 -1.08 -5.33
C PRO A 136 -25.45 -1.91 -4.61
N ASP A 137 -25.79 -3.11 -4.12
CA ASP A 137 -24.85 -3.95 -3.38
C ASP A 137 -23.62 -4.35 -4.20
N ALA A 138 -23.77 -4.56 -5.52
CA ALA A 138 -22.65 -4.85 -6.42
C ALA A 138 -21.71 -3.66 -6.57
N VAL A 139 -22.24 -2.43 -6.60
CA VAL A 139 -21.46 -1.19 -6.67
C VAL A 139 -20.80 -0.88 -5.32
N VAL A 140 -21.49 -1.06 -4.20
CA VAL A 140 -20.90 -0.93 -2.85
C VAL A 140 -19.76 -1.94 -2.67
N LEU A 141 -19.95 -3.18 -3.08
CA LEU A 141 -18.92 -4.22 -3.00
C LEU A 141 -17.70 -3.91 -3.89
N ALA A 142 -17.90 -3.37 -5.10
CA ALA A 142 -16.81 -2.92 -5.96
C ALA A 142 -16.03 -1.76 -5.32
N TRP A 143 -16.75 -0.78 -4.75
CA TRP A 143 -16.14 0.35 -4.04
C TRP A 143 -15.38 -0.11 -2.79
N ALA A 144 -15.94 -1.03 -1.99
CA ALA A 144 -15.29 -1.60 -0.80
C ALA A 144 -13.98 -2.33 -1.14
N ARG A 145 -13.94 -3.06 -2.26
CA ARG A 145 -12.72 -3.70 -2.77
C ARG A 145 -11.64 -2.69 -3.13
N GLU A 146 -11.99 -1.58 -3.77
CA GLU A 146 -11.02 -0.50 -4.05
C GLU A 146 -10.62 0.28 -2.79
N LEU A 147 -11.53 0.50 -1.85
CA LEU A 147 -11.20 1.10 -0.55
C LEU A 147 -10.19 0.23 0.20
N ASN A 148 -10.35 -1.10 0.20
CA ASN A 148 -9.34 -2.01 0.74
C ASN A 148 -8.02 -1.93 -0.04
N ALA A 149 -8.06 -1.96 -1.38
CA ALA A 149 -6.85 -1.89 -2.22
C ALA A 149 -6.08 -0.56 -2.08
N SER A 150 -6.76 0.54 -1.75
CA SER A 150 -6.19 1.87 -1.52
C SER A 150 -5.80 2.14 -0.06
N GLY A 151 -6.02 1.20 0.87
CA GLY A 151 -5.69 1.33 2.29
C GLY A 151 -6.75 2.05 3.14
N ARG A 152 -7.95 2.31 2.59
CA ARG A 152 -9.05 3.04 3.25
C ARG A 152 -10.00 2.09 3.98
N PHE A 153 -9.42 1.24 4.83
CA PHE A 153 -10.08 0.07 5.42
C PHE A 153 -11.29 0.40 6.32
N GLU A 154 -11.20 1.40 7.20
CA GLU A 154 -12.34 1.75 8.08
C GLU A 154 -13.55 2.22 7.26
N LYS A 155 -13.35 3.10 6.26
CA LYS A 155 -14.43 3.52 5.35
C LYS A 155 -15.06 2.34 4.62
N SER A 156 -14.26 1.35 4.22
CA SER A 156 -14.75 0.10 3.62
C SER A 156 -15.63 -0.69 4.59
N ALA A 157 -15.15 -0.89 5.83
CA ALA A 157 -15.86 -1.64 6.86
C ALA A 157 -17.18 -0.95 7.27
N GLU A 158 -17.17 0.37 7.47
CA GLU A 158 -18.36 1.19 7.76
C GLU A 158 -19.37 1.11 6.63
N MET A 159 -18.93 1.29 5.38
CA MET A 159 -19.81 1.29 4.21
C MET A 159 -20.46 -0.08 3.97
N LEU A 160 -19.72 -1.18 4.14
CA LEU A 160 -20.28 -2.54 4.04
C LEU A 160 -21.33 -2.81 5.12
N GLN A 161 -21.09 -2.35 6.35
CA GLN A 161 -22.05 -2.44 7.47
C GLN A 161 -23.31 -1.60 7.24
N ALA A 162 -23.14 -0.34 6.83
CA ALA A 162 -24.24 0.61 6.66
C ALA A 162 -25.11 0.34 5.42
N ARG A 163 -24.57 -0.32 4.38
CA ARG A 163 -25.28 -0.53 3.11
C ARG A 163 -25.60 -2.00 2.85
N VAL A 164 -24.60 -2.84 2.56
CA VAL A 164 -24.84 -4.24 2.14
C VAL A 164 -25.42 -5.08 3.27
N PHE A 165 -24.91 -4.98 4.50
CA PHE A 165 -25.44 -5.79 5.60
C PHE A 165 -26.77 -5.29 6.17
N ALA A 166 -27.24 -4.12 5.77
CA ALA A 166 -28.59 -3.65 6.06
C ALA A 166 -29.66 -4.32 5.17
N THR A 167 -29.28 -4.80 3.98
CA THR A 167 -30.17 -5.46 2.99
C THR A 167 -29.93 -6.97 2.91
N ASP A 168 -28.68 -7.40 2.82
CA ASP A 168 -28.25 -8.81 2.76
C ASP A 168 -27.14 -9.10 3.78
N ALA A 169 -27.56 -9.36 5.03
CA ALA A 169 -26.69 -9.82 6.10
C ALA A 169 -25.96 -11.15 5.83
N LYS A 170 -26.30 -11.88 4.75
CA LYS A 170 -25.71 -13.18 4.36
C LYS A 170 -24.69 -13.05 3.21
N ASN A 171 -24.56 -11.87 2.60
CA ASN A 171 -23.70 -11.64 1.44
C ASN A 171 -22.25 -12.12 1.68
N ILE A 172 -21.83 -13.16 0.94
CA ILE A 172 -20.54 -13.84 1.15
C ILE A 172 -19.37 -12.94 0.75
N ASP A 173 -19.48 -12.27 -0.39
CA ASP A 173 -18.42 -11.41 -0.92
C ASP A 173 -18.19 -10.17 -0.06
N ALA A 174 -19.27 -9.57 0.47
CA ALA A 174 -19.19 -8.48 1.44
C ALA A 174 -18.55 -8.94 2.75
N LYS A 175 -18.80 -10.19 3.22
CA LYS A 175 -18.15 -10.73 4.42
C LYS A 175 -16.65 -10.94 4.22
N ILE A 176 -16.23 -11.37 3.03
CA ILE A 176 -14.81 -11.46 2.66
C ILE A 176 -14.18 -10.05 2.66
N ALA A 177 -14.80 -9.08 1.98
CA ALA A 177 -14.29 -7.70 1.91
C ALA A 177 -14.25 -7.01 3.29
N LEU A 178 -15.24 -7.26 4.15
CA LEU A 178 -15.25 -6.78 5.54
C LEU A 178 -14.13 -7.46 6.34
N ALA A 179 -13.92 -8.76 6.18
CA ALA A 179 -12.85 -9.46 6.89
C ALA A 179 -11.47 -8.96 6.48
N ASP A 180 -11.22 -8.69 5.19
CA ASP A 180 -9.97 -8.07 4.73
C ASP A 180 -9.76 -6.67 5.34
N ALA A 181 -10.81 -5.85 5.41
CA ALA A 181 -10.76 -4.54 6.07
C ALA A 181 -10.46 -4.66 7.57
N LEU A 182 -11.14 -5.57 8.28
CA LEU A 182 -10.95 -5.79 9.71
C LEU A 182 -9.57 -6.39 10.05
N ILE A 183 -9.02 -7.27 9.21
CA ILE A 183 -7.62 -7.73 9.33
C ILE A 183 -6.67 -6.54 9.24
N ALA A 184 -6.90 -5.64 8.27
CA ALA A 184 -6.11 -4.44 8.05
C ALA A 184 -6.30 -3.32 9.07
N THR A 185 -7.25 -3.46 10.01
CA THR A 185 -7.40 -2.57 11.17
C THR A 185 -7.09 -3.28 12.49
N ASN A 186 -6.36 -4.41 12.43
CA ASN A 186 -6.00 -5.26 13.56
C ASN A 186 -7.20 -5.88 14.33
N ARG A 187 -8.41 -5.87 13.77
CA ARG A 187 -9.67 -6.37 14.37
C ARG A 187 -9.91 -7.85 14.04
N PHE A 188 -8.91 -8.69 14.30
CA PHE A 188 -8.87 -10.08 13.83
C PHE A 188 -10.03 -10.98 14.31
N GLU A 189 -10.54 -10.79 15.54
CA GLU A 189 -11.68 -11.56 16.05
C GLU A 189 -12.98 -11.22 15.31
N ALA A 190 -13.20 -9.93 15.02
CA ALA A 190 -14.33 -9.48 14.23
C ALA A 190 -14.23 -9.98 12.78
N ALA A 191 -13.01 -10.05 12.22
CA ALA A 191 -12.78 -10.66 10.90
C ALA A 191 -13.13 -12.15 10.89
N GLN A 192 -12.71 -12.91 11.91
CA GLN A 192 -13.09 -14.32 12.05
C GLN A 192 -14.62 -14.49 12.23
N ALA A 193 -15.27 -13.64 13.03
CA ALA A 193 -16.72 -13.66 13.20
C ALA A 193 -17.47 -13.39 11.87
N ALA A 194 -17.00 -12.41 11.09
CA ALA A 194 -17.54 -12.10 9.77
C ALA A 194 -17.44 -13.32 8.83
N LEU A 195 -16.26 -13.97 8.75
CA LEU A 195 -16.03 -15.16 7.91
C LEU A 195 -16.84 -16.37 8.36
N ASN A 196 -16.92 -16.63 9.67
CA ASN A 196 -17.70 -17.73 10.25
C ASN A 196 -19.21 -17.56 10.02
N SER A 197 -19.70 -16.31 9.93
CA SER A 197 -21.10 -16.01 9.62
C SER A 197 -21.49 -16.14 8.14
N ALA A 198 -20.54 -16.43 7.24
CA ALA A 198 -20.83 -16.63 5.83
C ALA A 198 -21.53 -17.98 5.59
N PRO A 199 -22.67 -18.06 4.87
CA PRO A 199 -23.33 -19.32 4.57
C PRO A 199 -22.39 -20.34 3.92
N ALA A 200 -22.44 -21.60 4.34
CA ALA A 200 -21.56 -22.66 3.81
C ALA A 200 -22.09 -23.26 2.49
N LEU A 201 -23.41 -23.40 2.37
CA LEU A 201 -24.07 -23.92 1.17
C LEU A 201 -24.06 -22.87 0.05
N GLY A 202 -23.84 -23.31 -1.19
CA GLY A 202 -23.91 -22.46 -2.39
C GLY A 202 -22.66 -21.60 -2.67
N ARG A 203 -21.57 -21.76 -1.91
CA ARG A 203 -20.30 -21.06 -2.17
C ARG A 203 -19.67 -21.48 -3.50
N THR A 204 -19.10 -20.53 -4.24
CA THR A 204 -18.22 -20.83 -5.38
C THR A 204 -16.84 -21.30 -4.91
N SER A 205 -16.07 -21.95 -5.80
CA SER A 205 -14.67 -22.31 -5.53
C SER A 205 -13.81 -21.11 -5.12
N ASP A 206 -14.01 -19.97 -5.76
CA ASP A 206 -13.29 -18.72 -5.47
C ASP A 206 -13.65 -18.20 -4.07
N GLN A 207 -14.92 -18.22 -3.68
CA GLN A 207 -15.37 -17.84 -2.33
C GLN A 207 -14.81 -18.77 -1.26
N MET A 208 -14.75 -20.09 -1.52
CA MET A 208 -14.13 -21.04 -0.58
C MET A 208 -12.63 -20.78 -0.42
N MET A 209 -11.91 -20.50 -1.51
CA MET A 209 -10.48 -20.17 -1.47
C MET A 209 -10.20 -18.83 -0.78
N ALA A 210 -11.04 -17.81 -1.04
CA ALA A 210 -10.94 -16.50 -0.42
C ALA A 210 -11.21 -16.57 1.09
N ILE A 211 -12.30 -17.21 1.52
CA ILE A 211 -12.59 -17.44 2.95
C ILE A 211 -11.46 -18.22 3.61
N GLY A 212 -11.00 -19.33 3.02
CA GLY A 212 -9.89 -20.11 3.59
C GLY A 212 -8.59 -19.30 3.75
N THR A 213 -8.35 -18.35 2.85
CA THR A 213 -7.17 -17.47 2.91
C THR A 213 -7.34 -16.37 3.94
N ALA A 214 -8.48 -15.70 3.98
CA ALA A 214 -8.80 -14.69 4.98
C ALA A 214 -8.83 -15.29 6.41
N THR A 215 -9.37 -16.50 6.59
CA THR A 215 -9.37 -17.21 7.88
C THR A 215 -7.94 -17.52 8.34
N ARG A 216 -7.04 -17.97 7.45
CA ARG A 216 -5.62 -18.18 7.80
C ARG A 216 -4.96 -16.87 8.24
N ARG A 217 -5.13 -15.80 7.47
CA ARG A 217 -4.59 -14.46 7.79
C ARG A 217 -5.11 -13.95 9.12
N ALA A 218 -6.43 -13.95 9.34
CA ALA A 218 -7.03 -13.52 10.61
C ALA A 218 -6.57 -14.37 11.80
N THR A 219 -6.37 -15.68 11.61
CA THR A 219 -5.88 -16.56 12.68
C THR A 219 -4.42 -16.27 13.03
N PHE A 220 -3.56 -16.09 12.03
CA PHE A 220 -2.16 -15.75 12.23
C PHE A 220 -2.01 -14.33 12.83
N GLY A 221 -2.66 -13.33 12.25
CA GLY A 221 -2.70 -11.96 12.77
C GLY A 221 -3.22 -11.89 14.21
N ARG A 222 -4.24 -12.68 14.58
CA ARG A 222 -4.69 -12.79 15.98
C ARG A 222 -3.60 -13.36 16.91
N SER A 223 -2.82 -14.35 16.46
CA SER A 223 -1.71 -14.87 17.29
C SER A 223 -0.62 -13.81 17.53
N LEU A 224 -0.30 -13.01 16.50
CA LEU A 224 0.61 -11.86 16.62
C LEU A 224 0.04 -10.77 17.54
N PHE A 225 -1.24 -10.44 17.41
CA PHE A 225 -1.93 -9.46 18.25
C PHE A 225 -1.97 -9.90 19.72
N ASN A 226 -2.25 -11.16 19.99
CA ASN A 226 -2.26 -11.71 21.35
C ASN A 226 -0.86 -11.71 21.98
N ARG A 227 0.21 -11.91 21.19
CA ARG A 227 1.61 -11.72 21.61
C ARG A 227 1.86 -10.26 22.01
N GLU A 228 1.38 -9.32 21.20
CA GLU A 228 1.52 -7.88 21.44
C GLU A 228 0.76 -7.35 22.65
N LEU A 229 -0.46 -7.83 22.94
CA LEU A 229 -1.26 -7.35 24.08
C LEU A 229 -0.49 -7.44 25.41
N GLY A 230 0.27 -8.52 25.61
CA GLY A 230 1.10 -8.71 26.81
C GLY A 230 2.32 -7.78 26.89
N ALA A 231 2.83 -7.30 25.76
CA ALA A 231 3.89 -6.29 25.71
C ALA A 231 3.29 -4.89 25.96
N LEU A 232 2.22 -4.53 25.26
CA LEU A 232 1.56 -3.22 25.36
C LEU A 232 1.09 -2.89 26.79
N ILE A 233 0.62 -3.88 27.55
CA ILE A 233 0.24 -3.68 28.96
C ILE A 233 1.48 -3.36 29.82
N LYS A 234 2.63 -3.98 29.58
CA LYS A 234 3.88 -3.69 30.28
C LYS A 234 4.42 -2.32 29.90
N ASP A 235 4.42 -1.99 28.62
CA ASP A 235 4.82 -0.69 28.08
C ASP A 235 4.02 0.43 28.76
N GLN A 236 2.68 0.29 28.80
CA GLN A 236 1.78 1.25 29.43
C GLN A 236 1.95 1.33 30.96
N GLN A 237 2.30 0.23 31.64
CA GLN A 237 2.57 0.22 33.08
C GLN A 237 3.89 0.90 33.44
N LYS A 238 4.92 0.81 32.58
CA LYS A 238 6.18 1.53 32.75
C LYS A 238 6.04 3.01 32.42
N GLY A 239 5.41 3.32 31.28
CA GLY A 239 5.21 4.70 30.80
C GLY A 239 6.52 5.45 30.48
N ASP A 240 7.61 4.72 30.20
CA ASP A 240 8.98 5.25 30.09
C ASP A 240 9.62 5.06 28.71
N LEU A 241 8.85 4.65 27.70
CA LEU A 241 9.34 4.49 26.33
C LEU A 241 9.62 5.85 25.67
N PRO A 242 10.63 5.95 24.79
CA PRO A 242 10.88 7.19 24.06
C PRO A 242 9.74 7.57 23.13
N VAL A 243 9.39 8.86 23.10
CA VAL A 243 8.39 9.43 22.19
C VAL A 243 9.06 10.44 21.26
N VAL A 244 8.73 10.36 19.98
CA VAL A 244 9.26 11.21 18.90
C VAL A 244 8.10 11.81 18.12
N GLU A 245 8.18 13.10 17.82
CA GLU A 245 7.32 13.76 16.85
C GLU A 245 8.00 13.81 15.48
N ILE A 246 7.31 13.32 14.45
CA ILE A 246 7.72 13.45 13.05
C ILE A 246 6.78 14.49 12.42
N THR A 247 7.25 15.71 12.21
CA THR A 247 6.48 16.75 11.51
C THR A 247 6.64 16.59 10.02
N THR A 248 5.53 16.42 9.31
CA THR A 248 5.49 16.20 7.85
C THR A 248 4.74 17.32 7.12
N THR A 249 4.78 17.31 5.79
CA THR A 249 3.89 18.12 4.92
C THR A 249 2.39 17.88 5.16
N ARG A 250 2.01 16.78 5.83
CA ARG A 250 0.64 16.48 6.26
C ARG A 250 0.34 16.84 7.73
N GLY A 251 1.31 17.40 8.44
CA GLY A 251 1.25 17.72 9.87
C GLY A 251 2.08 16.77 10.74
N PRO A 252 2.07 16.97 12.08
CA PRO A 252 2.81 16.15 13.02
C PRO A 252 2.19 14.77 13.22
N ILE A 253 3.03 13.78 13.48
CA ILE A 253 2.70 12.39 13.83
C ILE A 253 3.53 12.04 15.06
N LEU A 254 2.90 11.54 16.13
CA LEU A 254 3.63 11.06 17.31
C LEU A 254 3.87 9.56 17.21
N VAL A 255 5.10 9.15 17.47
CA VAL A 255 5.51 7.75 17.53
C VAL A 255 6.19 7.43 18.86
N GLU A 256 5.94 6.23 19.38
CA GLU A 256 6.57 5.66 20.57
C GLU A 256 7.51 4.53 20.14
N LEU A 257 8.69 4.43 20.75
CA LEU A 257 9.77 3.54 20.34
C LEU A 257 9.97 2.37 21.31
N PHE A 258 10.13 1.16 20.79
CA PHE A 258 10.22 -0.10 21.55
C PHE A 258 11.64 -0.41 21.99
N GLU A 259 12.22 0.50 22.76
CA GLU A 259 13.62 0.42 23.22
C GLU A 259 13.95 -0.89 23.94
N ASP A 260 13.00 -1.44 24.72
CA ASP A 260 13.19 -2.72 25.43
C ASP A 260 13.39 -3.92 24.49
N GLN A 261 12.80 -3.91 23.28
CA GLN A 261 12.83 -5.03 22.33
C GLN A 261 13.74 -4.79 21.11
N ALA A 262 14.04 -3.52 20.81
CA ALA A 262 14.88 -3.13 19.68
C ALA A 262 15.88 -2.01 20.09
N PRO A 263 16.68 -2.19 21.16
CA PRO A 263 17.52 -1.13 21.71
C PRO A 263 18.53 -0.58 20.70
N ASN A 264 19.11 -1.43 19.83
CA ASN A 264 20.06 -0.98 18.81
C ASN A 264 19.36 -0.16 17.72
N THR A 265 18.18 -0.60 17.29
CA THR A 265 17.40 0.09 16.25
C THR A 265 16.82 1.41 16.76
N VAL A 266 16.38 1.48 18.01
CA VAL A 266 15.93 2.72 18.66
C VAL A 266 17.09 3.68 18.93
N GLY A 267 18.23 3.16 19.41
CA GLY A 267 19.48 3.92 19.55
C GLY A 267 19.92 4.55 18.22
N ASN A 268 19.96 3.76 17.16
CA ASN A 268 20.27 4.20 15.79
C ASN A 268 19.28 5.23 15.25
N PHE A 269 17.98 5.06 15.49
CA PHE A 269 16.96 6.00 15.04
C PHE A 269 17.12 7.37 15.72
N ILE A 270 17.38 7.39 17.04
CA ILE A 270 17.64 8.62 17.80
C ILE A 270 18.99 9.25 17.41
N GLU A 271 20.05 8.45 17.19
CA GLU A 271 21.35 8.90 16.69
C GLU A 271 21.21 9.63 15.34
N HIS A 272 20.39 9.10 14.42
CA HIS A 272 20.07 9.76 13.15
C HIS A 272 19.23 11.05 13.32
N ILE A 273 18.31 11.11 14.29
CA ILE A 273 17.56 12.33 14.62
C ILE A 273 18.50 13.43 15.13
N GLU A 274 19.38 13.10 16.08
CA GLU A 274 20.32 14.04 16.70
C GLU A 274 21.40 14.51 15.71
N ALA A 275 21.76 13.68 14.73
CA ALA A 275 22.59 14.05 13.58
C ALA A 275 21.83 14.88 12.50
N GLY A 276 20.52 15.12 12.65
CA GLY A 276 19.70 15.87 11.69
C GLY A 276 19.38 15.13 10.38
N THR A 277 19.60 13.81 10.33
CA THR A 277 19.58 12.97 9.12
C THR A 277 18.23 13.02 8.37
N TYR A 278 17.12 13.13 9.11
CA TYR A 278 15.77 13.03 8.54
C TYR A 278 15.18 14.35 8.05
N THR A 279 15.72 15.50 8.47
CA THR A 279 15.17 16.82 8.15
C THR A 279 15.29 17.11 6.65
N GLY A 280 14.15 17.39 6.01
CA GLY A 280 14.05 17.62 4.56
C GLY A 280 13.97 16.34 3.71
N THR A 281 14.07 15.15 4.30
CA THR A 281 13.95 13.89 3.55
C THR A 281 12.50 13.63 3.13
N ALA A 282 12.31 12.93 2.02
CA ALA A 282 11.00 12.54 1.53
C ALA A 282 10.62 11.11 1.91
N PHE A 283 9.33 10.88 2.09
CA PHE A 283 8.71 9.58 1.89
C PHE A 283 8.77 9.26 0.39
N HIS A 284 9.84 8.60 -0.05
CA HIS A 284 10.10 8.35 -1.47
C HIS A 284 9.29 7.18 -2.03
N ARG A 285 8.81 6.26 -1.18
CA ARG A 285 8.10 5.05 -1.62
C ARG A 285 6.79 4.87 -0.85
N PHE A 286 5.69 5.14 -1.53
CA PHE A 286 4.34 4.82 -1.07
C PHE A 286 3.88 3.47 -1.63
N MET A 287 3.43 2.57 -0.77
CA MET A 287 2.94 1.23 -1.11
C MET A 287 1.47 1.12 -0.72
N ARG A 288 0.57 1.32 -1.70
CA ARG A 288 -0.89 1.25 -1.53
C ARG A 288 -1.29 -0.02 -0.75
N GLY A 289 -2.03 0.16 0.35
CA GLY A 289 -2.51 -0.93 1.20
C GLY A 289 -1.46 -1.65 2.05
N PHE A 290 -0.23 -1.11 2.18
CA PHE A 290 0.85 -1.74 2.94
C PHE A 290 1.60 -0.75 3.85
N GLY A 291 2.13 0.35 3.30
CA GLY A 291 2.90 1.31 4.10
C GLY A 291 3.57 2.42 3.30
N VAL A 292 4.26 3.29 4.02
CA VAL A 292 5.02 4.41 3.44
C VAL A 292 6.45 4.42 3.98
N GLN A 293 7.43 4.41 3.09
CA GLN A 293 8.87 4.32 3.39
C GLN A 293 9.56 5.66 3.10
N GLY A 294 10.41 6.08 4.04
CA GLY A 294 11.10 7.36 4.01
C GLY A 294 12.42 7.34 4.80
N GLY A 295 12.98 8.53 5.01
CA GLY A 295 14.22 8.70 5.78
C GLY A 295 15.52 8.40 5.03
N ASP A 296 15.51 8.36 3.69
CA ASP A 296 16.75 8.31 2.89
C ASP A 296 17.31 9.74 2.70
N PRO A 297 18.53 10.06 3.18
CA PRO A 297 19.11 11.40 3.10
C PRO A 297 19.27 11.94 1.68
N THR A 298 19.43 11.08 0.67
CA THR A 298 19.60 11.51 -0.73
C THR A 298 18.37 12.23 -1.26
N THR A 299 17.20 11.95 -0.70
CA THR A 299 15.93 12.59 -1.11
C THR A 299 15.88 14.07 -0.77
N ALA A 300 16.58 14.51 0.29
CA ALA A 300 16.70 15.93 0.65
C ALA A 300 17.49 16.74 -0.40
N THR A 301 18.34 16.08 -1.20
CA THR A 301 19.08 16.67 -2.33
C THR A 301 18.52 16.28 -3.70
N GLY A 302 17.26 15.81 -3.75
CA GLY A 302 16.57 15.46 -5.00
C GLY A 302 16.85 14.06 -5.55
N GLY A 303 17.52 13.20 -4.78
CA GLY A 303 17.67 11.77 -5.07
C GLY A 303 16.34 11.01 -5.01
N ILE A 304 16.26 9.90 -5.73
CA ILE A 304 15.04 9.06 -5.81
C ILE A 304 14.76 8.24 -4.52
N GLY A 305 15.73 8.17 -3.60
CA GLY A 305 15.68 7.35 -2.38
C GLY A 305 15.80 5.85 -2.64
N GLY A 306 15.94 5.09 -1.55
CA GLY A 306 16.07 3.63 -1.55
C GLY A 306 17.50 3.10 -1.61
N ASN A 307 18.50 3.99 -1.74
CA ASN A 307 19.90 3.60 -1.97
C ASN A 307 20.83 3.95 -0.80
N SER A 308 20.46 4.91 0.07
CA SER A 308 21.32 5.28 1.21
C SER A 308 20.98 4.51 2.47
N ASN A 309 22.00 3.96 3.12
CA ASN A 309 21.88 3.44 4.49
C ASN A 309 22.05 4.55 5.55
N GLY A 310 22.42 5.78 5.18
CA GLY A 310 22.65 6.90 6.11
C GLY A 310 24.08 6.99 6.68
N GLY A 311 24.97 6.07 6.28
CA GLY A 311 26.39 6.08 6.63
C GLY A 311 26.90 4.75 7.17
N TRP A 312 26.06 4.01 7.90
CA TRP A 312 26.39 2.73 8.52
C TRP A 312 25.21 1.74 8.44
N VAL A 313 25.44 0.51 8.88
CA VAL A 313 24.39 -0.50 9.10
C VAL A 313 24.44 -1.08 10.51
N ILE A 314 23.31 -1.59 11.00
CA ILE A 314 23.10 -2.12 12.36
C ILE A 314 22.73 -3.61 12.35
N PRO A 315 22.95 -4.36 13.45
CA PRO A 315 22.50 -5.74 13.57
C PRO A 315 20.98 -5.87 13.60
N ASP A 316 20.48 -7.01 13.13
CA ASP A 316 19.06 -7.37 13.19
C ASP A 316 18.62 -7.72 14.62
N GLU A 317 17.43 -7.23 15.00
CA GLU A 317 16.76 -7.56 16.27
C GLU A 317 15.42 -8.31 16.04
N SER A 318 15.08 -8.56 14.76
CA SER A 318 13.81 -9.17 14.33
C SER A 318 13.61 -10.62 14.77
N THR A 319 14.66 -11.29 15.27
CA THR A 319 14.63 -12.69 15.71
C THR A 319 14.70 -12.85 17.23
N ALA A 320 14.71 -11.76 17.99
CA ALA A 320 14.65 -11.79 19.45
C ALA A 320 13.37 -12.52 19.93
N ALA A 321 13.44 -13.20 21.07
CA ALA A 321 12.32 -14.02 21.57
C ALA A 321 11.06 -13.20 21.87
N ASP A 322 11.23 -11.91 22.17
CA ASP A 322 10.20 -10.93 22.51
C ASP A 322 10.01 -9.84 21.44
N HIS A 323 10.52 -10.04 20.22
CA HIS A 323 10.39 -9.07 19.13
C HIS A 323 8.93 -8.69 18.83
N ARG A 324 8.76 -7.41 18.49
CA ARG A 324 7.44 -6.79 18.26
C ARG A 324 6.86 -7.20 16.91
N ALA A 325 5.54 -7.36 16.86
CA ALA A 325 4.85 -7.84 15.66
C ALA A 325 4.56 -6.71 14.65
N PRO A 326 4.65 -6.96 13.33
CA PRO A 326 4.44 -5.97 12.26
C PRO A 326 2.94 -5.73 11.99
N LEU A 327 2.25 -5.18 12.99
CA LEU A 327 0.85 -4.77 12.90
C LEU A 327 0.71 -3.42 12.18
N VAL A 328 -0.52 -3.08 11.78
CA VAL A 328 -0.82 -1.75 11.22
C VAL A 328 -0.56 -0.66 12.27
N GLY A 329 0.05 0.45 11.85
CA GLY A 329 0.52 1.54 12.70
C GLY A 329 1.93 1.33 13.29
N ARG A 330 2.65 0.26 12.94
CA ARG A 330 4.01 0.01 13.42
C ARG A 330 5.09 0.63 12.52
N LEU A 331 6.22 0.98 13.13
CA LEU A 331 7.43 1.41 12.46
C LEU A 331 8.38 0.22 12.32
N VAL A 332 8.87 0.01 11.10
CA VAL A 332 9.72 -1.11 10.71
C VAL A 332 10.96 -0.57 10.03
N MET A 333 12.15 -0.98 10.48
CA MET A 333 13.40 -0.53 9.88
C MET A 333 13.59 -1.22 8.52
N ALA A 334 13.87 -0.44 7.48
CA ALA A 334 14.05 -0.97 6.13
C ALA A 334 15.40 -1.69 6.01
N LYS A 335 15.46 -2.66 5.10
CA LYS A 335 16.62 -3.54 4.88
C LYS A 335 16.86 -3.69 3.38
N GLN A 336 18.11 -3.97 3.00
CA GLN A 336 18.48 -4.25 1.62
C GLN A 336 17.90 -5.61 1.16
N HIS A 337 17.79 -5.81 -0.15
CA HIS A 337 17.40 -7.10 -0.72
C HIS A 337 18.53 -8.13 -0.56
N ALA A 338 18.17 -9.38 -0.22
CA ALA A 338 19.15 -10.46 -0.17
C ALA A 338 19.53 -10.92 -1.59
N THR A 339 20.81 -11.22 -1.81
CA THR A 339 21.31 -11.76 -3.09
C THR A 339 21.03 -13.26 -3.23
N ASP A 340 20.80 -13.97 -2.12
CA ASP A 340 20.56 -15.41 -2.04
C ASP A 340 19.07 -15.76 -1.87
N SER A 341 18.17 -14.78 -1.74
CA SER A 341 16.74 -15.00 -1.55
C SER A 341 15.86 -13.95 -2.23
N PRO A 342 14.89 -14.35 -3.08
CA PRO A 342 13.90 -13.43 -3.64
C PRO A 342 12.78 -13.05 -2.64
N ILE A 343 12.82 -13.57 -1.41
CA ILE A 343 11.76 -13.42 -0.39
C ILE A 343 12.31 -12.78 0.89
N LYS A 344 13.53 -13.13 1.32
CA LYS A 344 14.12 -12.60 2.56
C LYS A 344 14.90 -11.30 2.30
N PRO A 345 14.91 -10.35 3.25
CA PRO A 345 15.86 -9.24 3.21
C PRO A 345 17.27 -9.71 3.58
N ALA A 346 18.30 -8.94 3.20
CA ALA A 346 19.67 -9.19 3.62
C ALA A 346 19.80 -8.98 5.14
N SER A 347 20.42 -9.93 5.84
CA SER A 347 20.67 -9.81 7.28
C SER A 347 21.60 -8.62 7.58
N ASN A 348 21.40 -7.96 8.72
CA ASN A 348 22.27 -6.88 9.22
C ASN A 348 22.50 -5.73 8.22
N SER A 349 21.48 -5.41 7.42
CA SER A 349 21.52 -4.39 6.35
C SER A 349 20.63 -3.18 6.63
N ALA A 350 20.10 -3.07 7.85
CA ALA A 350 19.30 -1.93 8.29
C ALA A 350 20.19 -0.70 8.52
N GLY A 351 19.70 0.49 8.15
CA GLY A 351 20.40 1.77 8.32
C GLY A 351 19.46 2.85 8.89
N CYS A 352 19.33 3.98 8.20
CA CYS A 352 18.40 5.07 8.56
C CYS A 352 16.96 4.91 8.04
N GLN A 353 16.75 4.23 6.91
CA GLN A 353 15.44 4.20 6.25
C GLN A 353 14.41 3.39 7.04
N PHE A 354 13.18 3.90 7.18
CA PHE A 354 12.10 3.23 7.89
C PHE A 354 10.79 3.24 7.10
N THR A 355 9.90 2.29 7.42
CA THR A 355 8.53 2.20 6.89
C THR A 355 7.52 2.32 8.01
N ILE A 356 6.51 3.18 7.84
CA ILE A 356 5.31 3.18 8.67
C ILE A 356 4.25 2.31 7.99
N LEU A 357 3.77 1.28 8.69
CA LEU A 357 2.81 0.32 8.13
C LEU A 357 1.39 0.89 8.16
N THR A 358 0.75 0.94 6.99
CA THR A 358 -0.65 1.39 6.80
C THR A 358 -1.60 0.25 6.45
N GLY A 359 -1.09 -0.97 6.28
CA GLY A 359 -1.90 -2.16 6.00
C GLY A 359 -1.20 -3.47 6.41
N PRO A 360 -1.82 -4.63 6.14
CA PRO A 360 -1.37 -5.92 6.64
C PRO A 360 0.06 -6.26 6.20
N ALA A 361 0.90 -6.60 7.16
CA ALA A 361 2.33 -6.86 6.97
C ALA A 361 2.81 -8.07 7.77
N GLU A 362 1.93 -9.05 8.01
CA GLU A 362 2.22 -10.23 8.85
C GLU A 362 3.40 -11.06 8.32
N SER A 363 3.72 -10.95 7.02
CA SER A 363 4.87 -11.58 6.36
C SER A 363 6.23 -10.97 6.72
N LEU A 364 6.28 -9.85 7.46
CA LEU A 364 7.53 -9.25 7.93
C LEU A 364 8.01 -9.82 9.29
N ASP A 365 7.17 -10.58 9.99
CA ASP A 365 7.47 -11.14 11.33
C ASP A 365 8.72 -12.05 11.24
N GLY A 366 9.67 -11.88 12.15
CA GLY A 366 10.98 -12.55 12.09
C GLY A 366 12.00 -11.95 11.10
N PHE A 367 11.60 -11.16 10.09
CA PHE A 367 12.50 -10.71 9.02
C PHE A 367 12.95 -9.25 9.10
N TYR A 368 12.15 -8.36 9.70
CA TYR A 368 12.44 -6.94 9.83
C TYR A 368 12.24 -6.48 11.29
N THR A 369 13.09 -5.59 11.79
CA THR A 369 12.96 -5.08 13.16
C THR A 369 11.79 -4.09 13.24
N VAL A 370 10.78 -4.45 14.03
CA VAL A 370 9.69 -3.55 14.45
C VAL A 370 10.18 -2.77 15.68
N PHE A 371 10.37 -1.46 15.54
CA PHE A 371 11.05 -0.64 16.56
C PHE A 371 10.18 0.50 17.13
N GLY A 372 8.93 0.66 16.66
CA GLY A 372 8.00 1.63 17.24
C GLY A 372 6.56 1.49 16.76
N ARG A 373 5.69 2.37 17.25
CA ARG A 373 4.30 2.55 16.81
C ARG A 373 3.92 4.01 16.70
N VAL A 374 2.99 4.30 15.81
CA VAL A 374 2.21 5.54 15.81
C VAL A 374 1.29 5.53 17.04
N ILE A 375 1.31 6.61 17.83
CA ILE A 375 0.43 6.81 18.99
C ILE A 375 -0.57 7.94 18.80
N ASP A 376 -0.31 8.88 17.86
CA ASP A 376 -1.26 9.90 17.43
C ASP A 376 -1.18 10.14 15.91
N ALA A 377 -2.29 10.61 15.33
CA ALA A 377 -2.43 11.02 13.93
C ALA A 377 -2.19 9.92 12.86
N MET A 378 -2.67 8.70 13.10
CA MET A 378 -2.65 7.60 12.10
C MET A 378 -3.46 7.94 10.83
N ASP A 379 -4.45 8.84 10.93
CA ASP A 379 -5.18 9.39 9.79
C ASP A 379 -4.27 10.23 8.86
N ARG A 380 -3.29 10.97 9.42
CA ARG A 380 -2.27 11.70 8.64
C ARG A 380 -1.29 10.74 7.98
N VAL A 381 -0.89 9.67 8.68
CA VAL A 381 -0.04 8.60 8.10
C VAL A 381 -0.69 8.01 6.85
N ASN A 382 -2.01 7.72 6.90
CA ASN A 382 -2.77 7.20 5.76
C ASN A 382 -2.90 8.20 4.59
N GLN A 383 -2.68 9.50 4.84
CA GLN A 383 -2.66 10.55 3.81
C GLN A 383 -1.29 10.77 3.16
N LEU A 384 -0.20 10.25 3.74
CA LEU A 384 1.14 10.37 3.17
C LEU A 384 1.23 9.71 1.79
N ARG A 385 1.97 10.35 0.87
CA ARG A 385 2.23 9.89 -0.49
C ARG A 385 3.72 10.04 -0.85
N ALA A 386 4.09 9.47 -1.99
CA ALA A 386 5.43 9.64 -2.53
C ALA A 386 5.73 11.12 -2.76
N GLY A 387 6.80 11.63 -2.16
CA GLY A 387 7.20 13.04 -2.21
C GLY A 387 6.71 13.93 -1.06
N ASP A 388 5.85 13.43 -0.16
CA ASP A 388 5.60 14.12 1.11
C ASP A 388 6.90 14.15 1.94
N GLN A 389 7.19 15.29 2.59
CA GLN A 389 8.48 15.54 3.25
C GLN A 389 8.37 15.46 4.77
N ILE A 390 9.45 15.01 5.41
CA ILE A 390 9.73 15.15 6.83
C ILE A 390 10.36 16.54 7.03
N LEU A 391 9.61 17.46 7.63
CA LEU A 391 10.02 18.85 7.85
C LEU A 391 10.92 18.98 9.09
N SER A 392 10.66 18.17 10.12
CA SER A 392 11.52 18.03 11.31
C SER A 392 11.20 16.71 12.03
N VAL A 393 12.15 16.25 12.85
CA VAL A 393 11.93 15.15 13.79
C VAL A 393 12.46 15.59 15.16
N THR A 394 11.62 15.46 16.19
CA THR A 394 11.90 15.98 17.55
C THR A 394 11.71 14.86 18.56
N VAL A 395 12.72 14.59 19.39
CA VAL A 395 12.54 13.69 20.54
C VAL A 395 11.79 14.45 21.64
N ILE A 396 10.59 13.97 21.99
CA ILE A 396 9.70 14.55 23.00
C ILE A 396 10.06 14.02 24.39
N SER A 397 10.31 12.72 24.49
CA SER A 397 10.81 12.06 25.70
C SER A 397 11.76 10.93 25.33
N LYS A 398 12.74 10.67 26.19
CA LYS A 398 13.61 9.50 26.15
C LYS A 398 14.14 9.21 27.56
N ARG A 399 14.65 8.00 27.80
CA ARG A 399 15.25 7.61 29.08
C ARG A 399 16.61 8.28 29.27
N ASN A 400 17.12 8.27 30.50
CA ASN A 400 18.39 8.92 30.83
C ASN A 400 19.59 7.99 30.61
N HIS A 401 19.92 7.71 29.34
CA HIS A 401 21.15 7.05 28.92
C HIS A 401 21.58 7.50 27.51
N GLU A 402 22.76 7.08 27.07
CA GLU A 402 23.24 7.30 25.69
C GLU A 402 22.43 6.46 24.70
N TYR A 403 21.97 7.07 23.61
CA TYR A 403 21.30 6.41 22.51
C TYR A 403 22.25 6.33 21.33
N LYS A 404 22.73 5.12 21.05
CA LYS A 404 23.70 4.86 19.99
C LYS A 404 23.51 3.47 19.43
N GLY A 405 23.48 3.34 18.10
CA GLY A 405 23.40 2.04 17.46
C GLY A 405 24.74 1.28 17.54
N VAL A 406 24.70 -0.05 17.57
CA VAL A 406 25.90 -0.85 17.26
C VAL A 406 26.13 -0.81 15.76
N HIS A 407 27.11 -0.04 15.31
CA HIS A 407 27.47 0.08 13.90
C HIS A 407 28.35 -1.11 13.48
N LEU A 408 27.96 -1.82 12.42
CA LEU A 408 28.71 -2.95 11.86
C LEU A 408 29.73 -2.54 10.78
N GLY A 409 29.77 -1.26 10.43
CA GLY A 409 30.65 -0.69 9.42
C GLY A 409 29.91 0.27 8.48
N ALA A 410 30.62 0.83 7.51
CA ALA A 410 30.02 1.62 6.45
C ALA A 410 29.16 0.72 5.56
N GLY A 411 27.85 0.90 5.59
CA GLY A 411 26.94 0.17 4.72
C GLY A 411 27.18 0.55 3.26
N SER A 412 27.25 -0.43 2.36
CA SER A 412 27.41 -0.15 0.93
C SER A 412 26.23 0.65 0.39
N ALA A 413 26.54 1.79 -0.22
CA ALA A 413 25.64 2.66 -0.97
C ALA A 413 25.28 2.09 -2.36
#